data_AF-A0A950YFI8-F1
#
_entry.id   AF-A0A950YFI8-F1
#
_cell.length_a   1.000
_cell.length_b   1.000
_cell.length_c   1.000
_cell.angle_alpha   90.00
_cell.angle_beta   90.00
_cell.angle_gamma   90.00
#
_symmetry.space_group_name_H-M   'P 1'
#
loop_
_entity.id
_entity.type
_entity.pdbx_description
1 polymer ?
#
loop_
_entity_poly.entity_id
_entity_poly.type
_entity_poly.pdbx_seq_one_letter_code
_entity_poly.pdbx_strand_id
1 'polypeptide(L)'
;MLAIAIILLLVFAAAAVALRASKPKLTTDPTALAKIDLPLGGGTIESVSAYGGPTQSAIPVYVSGHQIWPSKRIPAHEKLLIQAVIKRPGWNAWLTGKTERLNLTLVTPSAHLQAHFLTIGPHAPLQLEFAEPVVAVSSGSSPTGLRRQTLASPQSTVTLAKTAPAGTMYVAAVPRSWETSSAALVSWFPTGAATGALASPAAGSTIGSNTPITLTFNKPVSQALGGHMPPVLPITQGTWHQISGHAIQFRPEGFGYGLGAHVTIGLPAGVHLVGGQGAWKVPAGSTLRLQQLLAVLGYLPLRFQYAGTGPGPSTVNQLAAAIKPPAGSFTWRYPNTPSALRNMWAPGASGEMTRGAIMAFENTNGITADGDAGPAVWK
;
A
#
# COMPACT_ATOMS: atom_id res chain seq x y z
N MET A 1 -30.09 62.15 37.28
CA MET A 1 -30.61 60.93 36.62
C MET A 1 -30.31 60.88 35.12
N LEU A 2 -30.45 61.98 34.37
CA LEU A 2 -30.22 62.00 32.91
C LEU A 2 -28.79 61.59 32.48
N ALA A 3 -27.76 62.06 33.19
CA ALA A 3 -26.36 61.72 32.88
C ALA A 3 -26.03 60.22 33.08
N ILE A 4 -26.61 59.60 34.10
CA ILE A 4 -26.44 58.15 34.36
C ILE A 4 -27.13 57.34 33.28
N ALA A 5 -28.32 57.77 32.81
CA ALA A 5 -29.02 57.13 31.72
C ALA A 5 -28.23 57.20 30.40
N ILE A 6 -27.62 58.34 30.08
CA ILE A 6 -26.81 58.51 28.86
C ILE A 6 -25.54 57.66 28.92
N ILE A 7 -24.86 57.60 30.07
CA ILE A 7 -23.68 56.75 30.26
C ILE A 7 -24.05 55.27 30.11
N LEU A 8 -25.14 54.82 30.73
CA LEU A 8 -25.62 53.44 30.58
C LEU A 8 -25.97 53.10 29.13
N LEU A 9 -26.57 54.03 28.40
CA LEU A 9 -26.94 53.84 27.00
C LEU A 9 -25.71 53.82 26.07
N LEU A 10 -24.70 54.64 26.34
CA LEU A 10 -23.41 54.59 25.64
C LEU A 10 -22.63 53.32 25.95
N VAL A 11 -22.64 52.84 27.19
CA VAL A 11 -22.04 51.56 27.56
C VAL A 11 -22.78 50.40 26.89
N PHE A 12 -24.12 50.44 26.84
CA PHE A 12 -24.92 49.45 26.11
C PHE A 12 -24.67 49.50 24.60
N ALA A 13 -24.53 50.69 24.02
CA ALA A 13 -24.24 50.86 22.60
C ALA A 13 -22.82 50.40 22.27
N ALA A 14 -21.83 50.74 23.09
CA ALA A 14 -20.45 50.28 22.94
C ALA A 14 -20.34 48.76 23.13
N ALA A 15 -21.05 48.19 24.11
CA ALA A 15 -21.16 46.74 24.29
C ALA A 15 -21.84 46.07 23.09
N ALA A 16 -22.93 46.65 22.57
CA ALA A 16 -23.62 46.14 21.39
C ALA A 16 -22.75 46.22 20.13
N VAL A 17 -21.93 47.27 19.96
CA VAL A 17 -20.97 47.43 18.87
C VAL A 17 -19.79 46.45 19.01
N ALA A 18 -19.24 46.29 20.21
CA ALA A 18 -18.16 45.33 20.50
C ALA A 18 -18.62 43.88 20.29
N LEU A 19 -19.86 43.57 20.67
CA LEU A 19 -20.49 42.27 20.41
C LEU A 19 -20.78 42.06 18.91
N ARG A 20 -21.08 43.13 18.14
CA ARG A 20 -21.24 43.07 16.67
C ARG A 20 -19.93 42.81 15.93
N ALA A 21 -18.80 43.29 16.47
CA ALA A 21 -17.48 43.10 15.86
C ALA A 21 -16.93 41.68 16.06
N SER A 22 -17.43 40.97 17.08
CA SER A 22 -16.96 39.64 17.46
C SER A 22 -17.78 38.55 16.76
N LYS A 23 -17.43 38.24 15.51
CA LYS A 23 -18.08 37.16 14.74
C LYS A 23 -17.40 35.80 15.00
N PRO A 24 -18.16 34.69 15.07
CA PRO A 24 -17.58 33.36 15.18
C PRO A 24 -16.74 33.07 13.93
N LYS A 25 -15.62 32.37 14.11
CA LYS A 25 -14.71 32.01 13.02
C LYS A 25 -14.39 30.53 13.04
N LEU A 26 -14.30 29.95 11.85
CA LEU A 26 -13.79 28.60 11.64
C LEU A 26 -12.39 28.73 11.06
N THR A 27 -11.38 28.28 11.81
CA THR A 27 -9.97 28.45 11.46
C THR A 27 -9.23 27.11 11.50
N THR A 28 -8.07 27.04 10.86
CA THR A 28 -7.21 25.86 10.91
C THR A 28 -6.62 25.67 12.30
N ASP A 29 -6.49 24.42 12.73
CA ASP A 29 -5.82 24.05 13.98
C ASP A 29 -4.54 23.24 13.66
N PRO A 30 -3.44 23.40 14.42
CA PRO A 30 -2.22 22.62 14.20
C PRO A 30 -2.40 21.12 14.48
N THR A 31 -3.31 20.76 15.38
CA THR A 31 -3.50 19.39 15.89
C THR A 31 -4.81 18.76 15.44
N ALA A 32 -5.90 19.51 15.43
CA ALA A 32 -7.23 19.08 15.00
C ALA A 32 -7.45 19.39 13.51
N LEU A 33 -8.60 18.99 12.95
CA LEU A 33 -8.94 19.39 11.57
C LEU A 33 -9.12 20.91 11.47
N ALA A 34 -9.86 21.45 12.42
CA ALA A 34 -10.18 22.86 12.52
C ALA A 34 -10.56 23.20 13.96
N LYS A 35 -10.63 24.50 14.25
CA LYS A 35 -11.18 25.02 15.49
C LYS A 35 -12.23 26.07 15.22
N ILE A 36 -13.20 26.15 16.12
CA ILE A 36 -14.27 27.15 16.09
C ILE A 36 -13.95 28.17 17.18
N ASP A 37 -13.52 29.36 16.78
CA ASP A 37 -13.28 30.47 17.69
C ASP A 37 -14.64 31.18 17.96
N LEU A 38 -15.20 30.97 19.15
CA LEU A 38 -16.44 31.58 19.61
C LEU A 38 -16.14 32.73 20.59
N PRO A 39 -16.46 33.98 20.26
CA PRO A 39 -16.34 35.08 21.21
C PRO A 39 -17.40 34.96 22.31
N LEU A 40 -17.20 35.69 23.43
CA LEU A 40 -18.18 35.74 24.52
C LEU A 40 -19.54 36.21 23.98
N GLY A 41 -20.57 35.36 24.14
CA GLY A 41 -21.91 35.60 23.58
C GLY A 41 -22.07 35.26 22.09
N GLY A 42 -21.11 34.56 21.47
CA GLY A 42 -21.10 34.18 20.05
C GLY A 42 -22.05 33.05 19.64
N GLY A 43 -22.73 32.41 20.60
CA GLY A 43 -23.68 31.32 20.35
C GLY A 43 -23.17 29.93 20.72
N THR A 44 -23.88 28.90 20.27
CA THR A 44 -23.52 27.48 20.48
C THR A 44 -23.36 26.76 19.15
N ILE A 45 -22.51 25.74 19.12
CA ILE A 45 -22.32 24.90 17.92
C ILE A 45 -23.56 24.03 17.75
N GLU A 46 -24.27 24.17 16.63
CA GLU A 46 -25.47 23.38 16.31
C GLU A 46 -25.11 22.11 15.54
N SER A 47 -24.25 22.23 14.54
CA SER A 47 -23.76 21.09 13.77
C SER A 47 -22.40 21.36 13.14
N VAL A 48 -21.64 20.30 12.89
CA VAL A 48 -20.40 20.32 12.13
C VAL A 48 -20.45 19.17 11.13
N SER A 49 -20.13 19.46 9.87
CA SER A 49 -19.96 18.47 8.82
C SER A 49 -18.62 18.67 8.13
N ALA A 50 -18.03 17.58 7.67
CA ALA A 50 -16.82 17.60 6.85
C ALA A 50 -17.05 16.74 5.61
N TYR A 51 -16.50 17.18 4.49
CA TYR A 51 -16.58 16.49 3.20
C TYR A 51 -15.19 16.42 2.58
N GLY A 52 -14.86 15.29 1.95
CA GLY A 52 -13.55 15.08 1.33
C GLY A 52 -13.56 14.05 0.21
N GLY A 53 -12.40 13.92 -0.42
CA GLY A 53 -12.14 12.96 -1.48
C GLY A 53 -12.67 13.40 -2.84
N PRO A 54 -12.41 12.59 -3.90
CA PRO A 54 -12.81 12.91 -5.27
C PRO A 54 -14.32 13.09 -5.44
N THR A 55 -15.11 12.39 -4.61
CA THR A 55 -16.58 12.36 -4.64
C THR A 55 -17.23 13.27 -3.59
N GLN A 56 -16.44 14.09 -2.87
CA GLN A 56 -16.92 14.96 -1.78
C GLN A 56 -17.80 14.23 -0.75
N SER A 57 -17.41 13.03 -0.37
CA SER A 57 -18.16 12.19 0.55
C SER A 57 -18.07 12.71 1.98
N ALA A 58 -19.13 12.51 2.76
CA ALA A 58 -19.17 12.94 4.15
C ALA A 58 -18.13 12.18 5.00
N ILE A 59 -17.33 12.93 5.75
CA ILE A 59 -16.35 12.42 6.70
C ILE A 59 -16.95 12.55 8.10
N PRO A 60 -17.05 11.45 8.87
CA PRO A 60 -17.53 11.52 10.24
C PRO A 60 -16.56 12.32 11.11
N VAL A 61 -17.08 13.34 11.78
CA VAL A 61 -16.34 14.23 12.68
C VAL A 61 -17.07 14.35 14.02
N TYR A 62 -16.32 14.71 15.06
CA TYR A 62 -16.84 15.03 16.37
C TYR A 62 -16.18 16.32 16.89
N VAL A 63 -16.85 16.99 17.81
CA VAL A 63 -16.35 18.21 18.44
C VAL A 63 -15.88 17.89 19.86
N SER A 64 -14.67 18.30 20.20
CA SER A 64 -14.14 18.23 21.56
C SER A 64 -13.71 19.63 21.98
N GLY A 65 -14.44 20.24 22.92
CA GLY A 65 -14.31 21.66 23.23
C GLY A 65 -14.61 22.53 22.01
N HIS A 66 -13.61 23.27 21.53
CA HIS A 66 -13.71 24.10 20.33
C HIS A 66 -13.01 23.48 19.11
N GLN A 67 -12.50 22.26 19.21
CA GLN A 67 -11.77 21.59 18.15
C GLN A 67 -12.62 20.53 17.46
N ILE A 68 -12.46 20.44 16.14
CA ILE A 68 -13.14 19.47 15.29
C ILE A 68 -12.14 18.35 14.97
N TRP A 69 -12.52 17.11 15.28
CA TRP A 69 -11.70 15.93 15.11
C TRP A 69 -12.39 14.94 14.18
N PRO A 70 -11.65 14.21 13.33
CA PRO A 70 -12.23 13.17 12.52
C PRO A 70 -12.34 11.87 13.32
N SER A 71 -13.44 11.15 13.12
CA SER A 71 -13.65 9.84 13.75
C SER A 71 -12.86 8.73 13.04
N LYS A 72 -12.42 8.97 11.81
CA LYS A 72 -11.61 8.05 11.00
C LYS A 72 -10.39 8.78 10.47
N ARG A 73 -9.31 8.05 10.20
CA ARG A 73 -8.13 8.67 9.60
C ARG A 73 -8.40 9.10 8.16
N ILE A 74 -7.83 10.23 7.78
CA ILE A 74 -8.03 10.83 6.46
C ILE A 74 -6.72 10.72 5.66
N PRO A 75 -6.77 10.40 4.36
CA PRO A 75 -5.60 10.47 3.48
C PRO A 75 -4.93 11.85 3.46
N ALA A 76 -3.61 11.86 3.34
CA ALA A 76 -2.82 13.06 3.14
C ALA A 76 -3.05 13.66 1.74
N HIS A 77 -2.82 14.96 1.58
CA HIS A 77 -3.01 15.71 0.34
C HIS A 77 -4.45 15.70 -0.21
N GLU A 78 -5.43 15.57 0.68
CA GLU A 78 -6.86 15.57 0.35
C GLU A 78 -7.47 16.94 0.63
N LYS A 79 -8.26 17.46 -0.31
CA LYS A 79 -9.01 18.71 -0.12
C LYS A 79 -10.25 18.44 0.70
N LEU A 80 -10.36 19.10 1.84
CA LEU A 80 -11.47 19.00 2.76
C LEU A 80 -12.29 20.30 2.80
N LEU A 81 -13.62 20.15 2.84
CA LEU A 81 -14.56 21.22 3.16
C LEU A 81 -15.20 20.95 4.51
N ILE A 82 -14.93 21.82 5.47
CA ILE A 82 -15.52 21.79 6.81
C ILE A 82 -16.58 22.87 6.88
N GLN A 83 -17.77 22.50 7.32
CA GLN A 83 -18.89 23.40 7.52
C GLN A 83 -19.33 23.32 8.97
N ALA A 84 -19.52 24.47 9.61
CA ALA A 84 -20.07 24.57 10.95
C ALA A 84 -21.29 25.48 10.93
N VAL A 85 -22.35 25.06 11.61
CA VAL A 85 -23.55 25.88 11.84
C VAL A 85 -23.54 26.31 13.30
N ILE A 86 -23.50 27.63 13.52
CA ILE A 86 -23.52 28.23 14.85
C ILE A 86 -24.91 28.81 15.09
N LYS A 87 -25.54 28.40 16.19
CA LYS A 87 -26.82 28.94 16.66
C LYS A 87 -26.56 30.18 17.51
N ARG A 88 -27.07 31.32 17.07
CA ARG A 88 -26.90 32.60 17.78
C ARG A 88 -27.83 32.68 19.01
N PRO A 89 -27.45 33.44 20.05
CA PRO A 89 -28.33 33.65 21.20
C PRO A 89 -29.68 34.25 20.83
N GLY A 90 -30.74 33.92 21.58
CA GLY A 90 -32.10 34.37 21.25
C GLY A 90 -32.29 35.90 21.27
N TRP A 91 -31.51 36.63 22.07
CA TRP A 91 -31.65 38.07 22.26
C TRP A 91 -31.24 38.91 21.03
N ASN A 92 -30.44 38.36 20.10
CA ASN A 92 -29.98 39.04 18.89
C ASN A 92 -30.40 38.34 17.58
N ALA A 93 -31.07 37.19 17.67
CA ALA A 93 -31.55 36.42 16.51
C ALA A 93 -32.55 37.20 15.61
N TRP A 94 -33.30 38.14 16.19
CA TRP A 94 -34.31 38.95 15.49
C TRP A 94 -33.71 40.02 14.55
N LEU A 95 -32.45 40.42 14.78
CA LEU A 95 -31.79 41.47 14.00
C LEU A 95 -31.03 40.95 12.77
N THR A 96 -30.54 39.71 12.82
CA THR A 96 -29.50 39.23 11.88
C THR A 96 -29.61 37.76 11.50
N GLY A 97 -30.67 37.07 11.92
CA GLY A 97 -30.90 35.64 11.68
C GLY A 97 -30.52 34.75 12.87
N LYS A 98 -31.10 33.54 12.92
CA LYS A 98 -30.97 32.56 14.01
C LYS A 98 -29.67 31.76 13.97
N THR A 99 -29.08 31.59 12.79
CA THR A 99 -27.91 30.75 12.57
C THR A 99 -26.90 31.42 11.66
N GLU A 100 -25.64 31.05 11.82
CA GLU A 100 -24.53 31.46 10.96
C GLU A 100 -23.80 30.22 10.45
N ARG A 101 -23.53 30.18 9.15
CA ARG A 101 -22.78 29.09 8.51
C ARG A 101 -21.35 29.53 8.26
N LEU A 102 -20.41 28.74 8.74
CA LEU A 102 -18.97 28.95 8.55
C LEU A 102 -18.42 27.85 7.69
N ASN A 103 -17.60 28.21 6.70
CA ASN A 103 -16.97 27.26 5.79
C ASN A 103 -15.46 27.44 5.86
N LEU A 104 -14.74 26.33 5.90
CA LEU A 104 -13.28 26.28 5.82
C LEU A 104 -12.90 25.21 4.81
N THR A 105 -12.11 25.60 3.81
CA THR A 105 -11.47 24.65 2.90
C THR A 105 -10.01 24.53 3.28
N LEU A 106 -9.52 23.31 3.45
CA LEU A 106 -8.11 23.04 3.71
C LEU A 106 -7.63 21.83 2.91
N VAL A 107 -6.33 21.70 2.75
CA VAL A 107 -5.70 20.49 2.21
C VAL A 107 -5.01 19.78 3.36
N THR A 108 -5.25 18.47 3.52
CA THR A 108 -4.54 17.71 4.56
C THR A 108 -3.04 17.73 4.25
N PRO A 109 -2.19 18.10 5.21
CA PRO A 109 -0.75 18.08 4.99
C PRO A 109 -0.25 16.66 4.70
N SER A 110 0.88 16.57 4.02
CA SER A 110 1.53 15.30 3.67
C SER A 110 2.99 15.41 4.05
N ALA A 111 3.50 14.44 4.81
CA ALA A 111 4.93 14.40 5.12
C ALA A 111 5.72 14.02 3.87
N HIS A 112 6.62 14.89 3.44
CA HIS A 112 7.54 14.59 2.35
C HIS A 112 8.90 14.15 2.88
N LEU A 113 9.36 12.97 2.47
CA LEU A 113 10.72 12.51 2.77
C LEU A 113 11.70 13.24 1.86
N GLN A 114 12.77 13.82 2.43
CA GLN A 114 13.76 14.56 1.64
C GLN A 114 14.66 13.64 0.81
N ALA A 115 14.96 12.46 1.33
CA ALA A 115 15.82 11.49 0.66
C ALA A 115 15.27 10.06 0.80
N HIS A 116 15.09 9.38 -0.34
CA HIS A 116 14.73 7.97 -0.42
C HIS A 116 15.96 7.03 -0.45
N PHE A 117 17.14 7.63 -0.55
CA PHE A 117 18.43 6.97 -0.68
C PHE A 117 19.41 7.59 0.32
N LEU A 118 19.98 6.76 1.20
CA LEU A 118 20.93 7.22 2.22
C LEU A 118 22.23 6.43 2.17
N THR A 119 23.34 7.12 2.38
CA THR A 119 24.64 6.48 2.65
C THR A 119 24.98 6.73 4.12
N ILE A 120 25.23 5.64 4.86
CA ILE A 120 25.32 5.65 6.32
C ILE A 120 26.68 5.11 6.74
N GLY A 121 27.34 5.81 7.66
CA GLY A 121 28.60 5.34 8.25
C GLY A 121 28.43 4.03 9.05
N PRO A 122 29.52 3.29 9.31
CA PRO A 122 29.48 1.95 9.94
C PRO A 122 28.69 1.86 11.27
N HIS A 123 28.56 2.96 12.00
CA HIS A 123 27.81 3.03 13.27
C HIS A 123 26.81 4.19 13.34
N ALA A 124 26.58 4.87 12.21
CA ALA A 124 25.62 5.96 12.18
C ALA A 124 24.18 5.41 12.22
N PRO A 125 23.26 6.09 12.93
CA PRO A 125 21.85 5.75 12.94
C PRO A 125 21.21 5.97 11.57
N LEU A 126 20.14 5.25 11.27
CA LEU A 126 19.28 5.54 10.12
C LEU A 126 18.39 6.73 10.48
N GLN A 127 18.80 7.93 10.08
CA GLN A 127 18.05 9.16 10.25
C GLN A 127 17.33 9.52 8.97
N LEU A 128 16.03 9.78 9.08
CA LEU A 128 15.19 10.23 7.98
C LEU A 128 14.78 11.67 8.22
N GLU A 129 14.96 12.49 7.19
CA GLU A 129 14.58 13.90 7.20
C GLU A 129 13.30 14.12 6.41
N PHE A 130 12.37 14.83 7.01
CA PHE A 130 11.09 15.22 6.44
C PHE A 130 11.07 16.73 6.19
N ALA A 131 10.36 17.15 5.15
CA ALA A 131 10.19 18.57 4.83
C ALA A 131 9.36 19.31 5.89
N GLU A 132 8.36 18.62 6.47
CA GLU A 132 7.57 19.13 7.59
C GLU A 132 7.79 18.28 8.86
N PRO A 133 7.60 18.86 10.07
CA PRO A 133 7.59 18.08 11.30
C PRO A 133 6.48 17.03 11.32
N VAL A 134 6.81 15.79 11.68
CA VAL A 134 5.87 14.68 11.77
C VAL A 134 5.60 14.31 13.22
N VAL A 135 4.39 13.81 13.52
CA VAL A 135 4.00 13.36 14.87
C VAL A 135 3.93 11.85 15.00
N ALA A 136 3.90 11.13 13.87
CA ALA A 136 4.00 9.68 13.86
C ALA A 136 4.68 9.20 12.59
N VAL A 137 5.47 8.14 12.73
CA VAL A 137 6.12 7.42 11.64
C VAL A 137 5.72 5.96 11.73
N SER A 138 5.48 5.34 10.58
CA SER A 138 5.18 3.92 10.45
C SER A 138 6.22 3.29 9.54
N SER A 139 6.81 2.18 9.97
CA SER A 139 7.89 1.53 9.22
C SER A 139 7.77 0.01 9.20
N GLY A 140 8.25 -0.63 8.13
CA GLY A 140 8.24 -2.09 8.01
C GLY A 140 8.79 -2.60 6.68
N SER A 141 8.84 -3.93 6.53
CA SER A 141 9.36 -4.60 5.32
C SER A 141 8.32 -4.71 4.18
N SER A 142 7.07 -4.34 4.43
CA SER A 142 5.96 -4.38 3.46
C SER A 142 5.09 -3.13 3.63
N PRO A 143 4.52 -2.57 2.55
CA PRO A 143 3.64 -1.41 2.62
C PRO A 143 2.37 -1.65 3.44
N THR A 144 1.94 -2.90 3.63
CA THR A 144 0.75 -3.26 4.41
C THR A 144 1.07 -3.69 5.84
N GLY A 145 2.35 -3.96 6.15
CA GLY A 145 2.82 -4.48 7.44
C GLY A 145 3.60 -3.44 8.26
N LEU A 146 3.19 -2.17 8.20
CA LEU A 146 3.91 -1.09 8.88
C LEU A 146 3.56 -1.02 10.36
N ARG A 147 4.58 -0.91 11.21
CA ARG A 147 4.42 -0.65 12.64
C ARG A 147 4.47 0.85 12.89
N ARG A 148 3.40 1.42 13.45
CA ARG A 148 3.30 2.84 13.79
C ARG A 148 3.98 3.15 15.13
N GLN A 149 4.74 4.23 15.15
CA GLN A 149 5.35 4.85 16.33
C GLN A 149 4.91 6.32 16.39
N THR A 150 4.27 6.71 17.50
CA THR A 150 3.94 8.11 17.79
C THR A 150 5.14 8.76 18.46
N LEU A 151 5.46 9.99 18.07
CA LEU A 151 6.55 10.77 18.63
C LEU A 151 6.05 11.62 19.80
N ALA A 152 6.92 11.87 20.78
CA ALA A 152 6.57 12.67 21.96
C ALA A 152 6.28 14.14 21.60
N SER A 153 6.97 14.65 20.58
CA SER A 153 6.78 15.98 20.00
C SER A 153 6.91 15.89 18.47
N PRO A 154 6.40 16.88 17.71
CA PRO A 154 6.66 16.96 16.27
C PRO A 154 8.17 17.02 15.99
N GLN A 155 8.67 16.20 15.05
CA GLN A 155 10.08 16.17 14.67
C GLN A 155 10.23 16.14 13.14
N SER A 156 11.17 16.90 12.59
CA SER A 156 11.54 16.84 11.17
C SER A 156 12.56 15.75 10.87
N THR A 157 13.29 15.28 11.89
CA THR A 157 14.28 14.19 11.76
C THR A 157 13.90 13.06 12.69
N VAL A 158 13.75 11.85 12.14
CA VAL A 158 13.36 10.66 12.89
C VAL A 158 14.42 9.57 12.73
N THR A 159 14.85 9.00 13.85
CA THR A 159 15.78 7.86 13.86
C THR A 159 14.99 6.56 13.84
N LEU A 160 15.25 5.70 12.87
CA LEU A 160 14.68 4.36 12.77
C LEU A 160 15.75 3.29 13.06
N ALA A 161 15.31 2.17 13.61
CA ALA A 161 16.18 1.01 13.81
C ALA A 161 16.48 0.34 12.46
N LYS A 162 17.77 0.14 12.14
CA LYS A 162 18.20 -0.67 10.99
C LYS A 162 18.52 -2.09 11.44
N THR A 163 18.16 -3.07 10.61
CA THR A 163 18.43 -4.50 10.88
C THR A 163 19.72 -5.01 10.24
N ALA A 164 20.30 -4.24 9.30
CA ALA A 164 21.51 -4.62 8.57
C ALA A 164 22.30 -3.37 8.11
N PRO A 165 23.59 -3.52 7.75
CA PRO A 165 24.42 -2.42 7.24
C PRO A 165 23.88 -1.75 5.97
N ALA A 166 23.19 -2.50 5.11
CA ALA A 166 22.39 -1.99 4.01
C ALA A 166 21.02 -2.66 4.01
N GLY A 167 20.01 -1.99 3.47
CA GLY A 167 18.68 -2.56 3.37
C GLY A 167 17.65 -1.59 2.82
N THR A 168 16.43 -2.08 2.72
CA THR A 168 15.27 -1.29 2.31
C THR A 168 14.17 -1.38 3.37
N MET A 169 13.44 -0.29 3.57
CA MET A 169 12.32 -0.22 4.50
C MET A 169 11.23 0.67 3.92
N TYR A 170 9.98 0.25 4.03
CA TYR A 170 8.84 1.10 3.76
C TYR A 170 8.60 2.03 4.94
N VAL A 171 8.40 3.31 4.65
CA VAL A 171 8.19 4.37 5.65
C VAL A 171 7.01 5.21 5.22
N ALA A 172 6.07 5.43 6.13
CA ALA A 172 4.99 6.39 6.01
C ALA A 172 5.03 7.30 7.22
N ALA A 173 4.96 8.61 7.03
CA ALA A 173 4.95 9.58 8.12
C ALA A 173 3.76 10.52 7.99
N VAL A 174 3.30 11.05 9.12
CA VAL A 174 2.14 11.93 9.16
C VAL A 174 2.42 13.18 10.01
N PRO A 175 2.17 14.38 9.46
CA PRO A 175 2.23 15.64 10.22
C PRO A 175 1.23 15.69 11.36
N ARG A 176 0.06 15.04 11.23
CA ARG A 176 -0.96 14.99 12.29
C ARG A 176 -1.41 13.57 12.64
N SER A 177 -1.90 13.39 13.86
CA SER A 177 -2.19 12.08 14.44
C SER A 177 -3.36 11.34 13.76
N TRP A 178 -4.26 12.09 13.15
CA TRP A 178 -5.45 11.60 12.45
C TRP A 178 -5.25 11.40 10.95
N GLU A 179 -4.05 11.63 10.42
CA GLU A 179 -3.76 11.44 9.00
C GLU A 179 -3.29 10.02 8.67
N THR A 180 -3.34 9.69 7.40
CA THR A 180 -2.70 8.52 6.79
C THR A 180 -1.88 8.97 5.60
N SER A 181 -0.72 8.35 5.41
CA SER A 181 0.17 8.64 4.28
C SER A 181 0.51 7.35 3.55
N SER A 182 0.86 7.48 2.27
CA SER A 182 1.37 6.36 1.47
C SER A 182 2.77 5.97 1.94
N ALA A 183 3.06 4.68 1.88
CA ALA A 183 4.36 4.16 2.22
C ALA A 183 5.35 4.43 1.09
N ALA A 184 6.46 5.11 1.40
CA ALA A 184 7.59 5.29 0.50
C ALA A 184 8.68 4.25 0.82
N LEU A 185 9.32 3.70 -0.21
CA LEU A 185 10.48 2.83 -0.04
C LEU A 185 11.72 3.69 0.22
N VAL A 186 12.45 3.38 1.28
CA VAL A 186 13.73 3.99 1.64
C VAL A 186 14.81 2.94 1.55
N SER A 187 15.94 3.26 0.92
CA SER A 187 17.10 2.38 0.80
C SER A 187 18.31 3.01 1.47
N TRP A 188 19.07 2.23 2.24
CA TRP A 188 20.33 2.70 2.84
C TRP A 188 21.50 1.77 2.52
N PHE A 189 22.69 2.35 2.39
CA PHE A 189 23.93 1.66 2.08
C PHE A 189 25.06 2.09 3.01
N PRO A 190 26.05 1.23 3.30
CA PRO A 190 27.26 1.63 3.99
C PRO A 190 28.09 2.60 3.14
N THR A 191 28.79 3.54 3.79
CA THR A 191 29.79 4.39 3.14
C THR A 191 31.00 3.57 2.66
N GLY A 192 31.41 3.69 1.40
CA GLY A 192 32.67 3.12 0.89
C GLY A 192 32.60 2.52 -0.52
N ALA A 193 33.45 3.06 -1.40
CA ALA A 193 33.76 2.86 -2.83
C ALA A 193 33.16 1.72 -3.71
N ALA A 194 32.71 0.58 -3.19
CA ALA A 194 32.22 -0.51 -4.05
C ALA A 194 30.81 -0.20 -4.58
N THR A 195 30.55 -0.46 -5.86
CA THR A 195 29.20 -0.29 -6.42
C THR A 195 28.30 -1.40 -5.89
N GLY A 196 27.34 -1.04 -5.05
CA GLY A 196 26.41 -1.96 -4.40
C GLY A 196 25.00 -1.78 -4.93
N ALA A 197 24.24 -2.86 -4.98
CA ALA A 197 22.83 -2.87 -5.31
C ALA A 197 22.02 -3.52 -4.18
N LEU A 198 20.82 -3.02 -3.92
CA LEU A 198 19.81 -3.67 -3.07
C LEU A 198 18.66 -4.11 -3.96
N ALA A 199 18.08 -5.26 -3.65
CA ALA A 199 16.92 -5.76 -4.38
C ALA A 199 15.67 -5.78 -3.51
N SER A 200 14.54 -5.45 -4.14
CA SER A 200 13.20 -5.55 -3.56
C SER A 200 12.28 -6.27 -4.56
N PRO A 201 11.67 -7.42 -4.23
CA PRO A 201 11.82 -8.16 -2.97
C PRO A 201 13.26 -8.57 -2.65
N ALA A 202 13.57 -8.76 -1.37
CA ALA A 202 14.91 -9.13 -0.93
C ALA A 202 15.42 -10.39 -1.65
N ALA A 203 16.69 -10.40 -2.02
CA ALA A 203 17.29 -11.60 -2.62
C ALA A 203 17.21 -12.79 -1.65
N GLY A 204 17.04 -13.98 -2.22
CA GLY A 204 16.78 -15.24 -1.52
C GLY A 204 15.31 -15.44 -1.15
N SER A 205 14.42 -14.46 -1.36
CA SER A 205 13.00 -14.62 -1.04
C SER A 205 12.22 -15.42 -2.10
N THR A 206 11.05 -15.90 -1.68
CA THR A 206 10.05 -16.49 -2.58
C THR A 206 9.18 -15.38 -3.18
N ILE A 207 9.02 -15.39 -4.50
CA ILE A 207 8.24 -14.39 -5.25
C ILE A 207 7.18 -15.07 -6.12
N GLY A 208 6.11 -14.35 -6.46
CA GLY A 208 5.15 -14.81 -7.46
C GLY A 208 5.72 -14.68 -8.89
N SER A 209 5.19 -15.44 -9.84
CA SER A 209 5.68 -15.47 -11.22
C SER A 209 5.68 -14.10 -11.92
N ASN A 210 4.77 -13.21 -11.54
CA ASN A 210 4.65 -11.86 -12.09
C ASN A 210 5.12 -10.74 -11.13
N THR A 211 5.85 -11.08 -10.07
CA THR A 211 6.30 -10.09 -9.07
C THR A 211 7.41 -9.22 -9.67
N PRO A 212 7.26 -7.88 -9.74
CA PRO A 212 8.32 -7.01 -10.21
C PRO A 212 9.55 -7.08 -9.29
N ILE A 213 10.75 -7.04 -9.86
CA ILE A 213 12.00 -6.94 -9.10
C ILE A 213 12.58 -5.55 -9.30
N THR A 214 12.76 -4.82 -8.22
CA THR A 214 13.42 -3.50 -8.21
C THR A 214 14.85 -3.64 -7.70
N LEU A 215 15.80 -3.06 -8.42
CA LEU A 215 17.19 -2.90 -7.99
C LEU A 215 17.48 -1.42 -7.74
N THR A 216 17.95 -1.10 -6.53
CA THR A 216 18.41 0.24 -6.15
C THR A 216 19.92 0.22 -5.98
N PHE A 217 20.64 1.17 -6.57
CA PHE A 217 22.10 1.23 -6.58
C PHE A 217 22.61 2.36 -5.70
N ASN A 218 23.78 2.17 -5.10
CA ASN A 218 24.47 3.21 -4.35
C ASN A 218 25.15 4.28 -5.22
N LYS A 219 25.20 4.06 -6.54
CA LYS A 219 25.66 5.01 -7.56
C LYS A 219 24.55 5.20 -8.60
N PRO A 220 24.56 6.30 -9.38
CA PRO A 220 23.62 6.47 -10.47
C PRO A 220 23.59 5.25 -11.41
N VAL A 221 22.42 4.89 -11.93
CA VAL A 221 22.20 3.71 -12.78
C VAL A 221 23.18 3.69 -13.97
N SER A 222 23.41 4.85 -14.60
CA SER A 222 24.36 5.00 -15.71
C SER A 222 25.79 4.62 -15.32
N GLN A 223 26.22 4.96 -14.12
CA GLN A 223 27.55 4.62 -13.60
C GLN A 223 27.62 3.17 -13.11
N ALA A 224 26.53 2.66 -12.53
CA ALA A 224 26.49 1.29 -12.00
C ALA A 224 26.44 0.23 -13.11
N LEU A 225 25.71 0.50 -14.19
CA LEU A 225 25.41 -0.49 -15.24
C LEU A 225 26.08 -0.20 -16.58
N GLY A 226 26.70 0.97 -16.76
CA GLY A 226 27.37 1.32 -18.02
C GLY A 226 26.43 1.38 -19.23
N GLY A 227 25.13 1.57 -19.01
CA GLY A 227 24.11 1.66 -20.07
C GLY A 227 23.45 0.33 -20.46
N HIS A 228 23.86 -0.80 -19.90
CA HIS A 228 23.27 -2.11 -20.21
C HIS A 228 22.46 -2.66 -19.03
N MET A 229 21.20 -3.00 -19.29
CA MET A 229 20.35 -3.60 -18.27
C MET A 229 20.80 -5.05 -17.98
N PRO A 230 20.75 -5.50 -16.71
CA PRO A 230 21.23 -6.84 -16.36
C PRO A 230 20.29 -7.91 -16.91
N PRO A 231 20.81 -9.04 -17.42
CA PRO A 231 19.98 -10.17 -17.84
C PRO A 231 19.23 -10.77 -16.65
N VAL A 232 18.00 -11.21 -16.92
CA VAL A 232 17.17 -12.01 -16.00
C VAL A 232 17.16 -13.44 -16.50
N LEU A 233 17.50 -14.39 -15.63
CA LEU A 233 17.52 -15.82 -15.91
C LEU A 233 16.51 -16.55 -15.02
N PRO A 234 15.77 -17.56 -15.52
CA PRO A 234 15.70 -17.96 -16.92
C PRO A 234 15.18 -16.81 -17.79
N ILE A 235 15.45 -16.87 -19.11
CA ILE A 235 15.01 -15.84 -20.05
C ILE A 235 13.50 -15.64 -19.88
N THR A 236 13.15 -14.47 -19.35
CA THR A 236 11.80 -14.13 -18.95
C THR A 236 11.30 -13.00 -19.84
N GLN A 237 10.09 -13.14 -20.37
CA GLN A 237 9.42 -12.04 -21.07
C GLN A 237 9.15 -10.92 -20.07
N GLY A 238 9.57 -9.71 -20.41
CA GLY A 238 9.43 -8.54 -19.56
C GLY A 238 10.41 -7.44 -19.95
N THR A 239 10.27 -6.30 -19.29
CA THR A 239 11.05 -5.10 -19.61
C THR A 239 11.63 -4.46 -18.35
N TRP A 240 12.84 -3.94 -18.48
CA TRP A 240 13.45 -3.09 -17.46
C TRP A 240 12.98 -1.65 -17.66
N HIS A 241 12.57 -1.02 -16.57
CA HIS A 241 12.27 0.41 -16.54
C HIS A 241 13.16 1.10 -15.51
N GLN A 242 13.77 2.21 -15.90
CA GLN A 242 14.43 3.08 -14.94
C GLN A 242 13.37 3.91 -14.21
N ILE A 243 13.22 3.68 -12.90
CA ILE A 243 12.20 4.35 -12.07
C ILE A 243 12.78 5.56 -11.32
N SER A 244 14.10 5.68 -11.24
CA SER A 244 14.80 6.86 -10.73
C SER A 244 16.26 6.90 -11.23
N GLY A 245 17.00 7.97 -10.90
CA GLY A 245 18.45 8.04 -11.18
C GLY A 245 19.28 6.92 -10.53
N HIS A 246 18.74 6.24 -9.51
CA HIS A 246 19.41 5.20 -8.73
C HIS A 246 18.69 3.84 -8.75
N ALA A 247 17.56 3.70 -9.45
CA ALA A 247 16.79 2.46 -9.40
C ALA A 247 16.18 2.05 -10.74
N ILE A 248 16.17 0.75 -10.96
CA ILE A 248 15.53 0.09 -12.10
C ILE A 248 14.55 -0.97 -11.60
N GLN A 249 13.50 -1.26 -12.37
CA GLN A 249 12.51 -2.28 -12.07
C GLN A 249 12.29 -3.17 -13.29
N PHE A 250 12.42 -4.48 -13.11
CA PHE A 250 12.02 -5.46 -14.10
C PHE A 250 10.55 -5.79 -13.89
N ARG A 251 9.76 -5.64 -14.95
CA ARG A 251 8.34 -6.02 -14.99
C ARG A 251 8.19 -7.26 -15.87
N PRO A 252 7.95 -8.44 -15.27
CA PRO A 252 7.64 -9.64 -16.02
C PRO A 252 6.28 -9.51 -16.73
N GLU A 253 6.19 -10.08 -17.93
CA GLU A 253 5.00 -10.09 -18.78
C GLU A 253 4.54 -11.54 -19.06
N GLY A 254 3.30 -11.70 -19.53
CA GLY A 254 2.73 -13.01 -19.84
C GLY A 254 2.72 -13.94 -18.63
N PHE A 255 3.38 -15.10 -18.75
CA PHE A 255 3.52 -16.08 -17.66
C PHE A 255 4.58 -15.70 -16.63
N GLY A 256 5.31 -14.61 -16.86
CA GLY A 256 6.40 -14.12 -16.03
C GLY A 256 7.57 -15.10 -15.93
N TYR A 257 8.17 -15.21 -14.75
CA TYR A 257 9.38 -16.01 -14.54
C TYR A 257 9.17 -17.52 -14.74
N GLY A 258 7.92 -17.98 -14.69
CA GLY A 258 7.54 -19.39 -14.75
C GLY A 258 7.42 -20.02 -13.36
N LEU A 259 6.48 -20.96 -13.21
CA LEU A 259 6.28 -21.71 -11.98
C LEU A 259 7.48 -22.62 -11.69
N GLY A 260 7.91 -22.67 -10.44
CA GLY A 260 9.07 -23.46 -10.01
C GLY A 260 10.43 -22.88 -10.41
N ALA A 261 10.46 -21.71 -11.05
CA ALA A 261 11.70 -21.11 -11.54
C ALA A 261 12.62 -20.65 -10.40
N HIS A 262 13.93 -20.77 -10.64
CA HIS A 262 14.98 -20.13 -9.87
C HIS A 262 15.44 -18.89 -10.63
N VAL A 263 14.91 -17.73 -10.25
CA VAL A 263 15.20 -16.46 -10.92
C VAL A 263 16.55 -15.96 -10.46
N THR A 264 17.43 -15.55 -11.37
CA THR A 264 18.69 -14.89 -11.05
C THR A 264 18.90 -13.65 -11.91
N ILE A 265 19.60 -12.65 -11.38
CA ILE A 265 19.95 -11.44 -12.11
C ILE A 265 21.47 -11.34 -12.24
N GLY A 266 21.95 -11.28 -13.49
CA GLY A 266 23.38 -11.16 -13.80
C GLY A 266 23.85 -9.71 -13.68
N LEU A 267 24.30 -9.29 -12.50
CA LEU A 267 24.88 -7.96 -12.32
C LEU A 267 26.28 -7.85 -12.98
N PRO A 268 26.65 -6.68 -13.54
CA PRO A 268 27.98 -6.46 -14.11
C PRO A 268 29.11 -6.67 -13.10
N ALA A 269 30.30 -6.98 -13.61
CA ALA A 269 31.50 -7.08 -12.77
C ALA A 269 31.74 -5.78 -11.99
N GLY A 270 31.97 -5.91 -10.68
CA GLY A 270 32.15 -4.76 -9.78
C GLY A 270 30.85 -4.23 -9.15
N VAL A 271 29.68 -4.71 -9.58
CA VAL A 271 28.40 -4.47 -8.89
C VAL A 271 28.06 -5.67 -8.02
N HIS A 272 28.01 -5.46 -6.71
CA HIS A 272 27.65 -6.51 -5.75
C HIS A 272 26.24 -6.29 -5.22
N LEU A 273 25.45 -7.36 -5.14
CA LEU A 273 24.17 -7.29 -4.47
C LEU A 273 24.39 -7.40 -2.95
N VAL A 274 23.88 -6.43 -2.21
CA VAL A 274 23.94 -6.41 -0.76
C VAL A 274 22.79 -7.25 -0.20
N GLY A 275 23.11 -8.17 0.69
CA GLY A 275 22.12 -9.03 1.36
C GLY A 275 21.87 -10.39 0.69
N GLY A 276 22.64 -10.78 -0.33
CA GLY A 276 22.60 -12.15 -0.87
C GLY A 276 23.05 -12.23 -2.33
N GLN A 277 23.06 -13.46 -2.88
CA GLN A 277 23.17 -13.65 -4.32
C GLN A 277 21.83 -13.31 -4.96
N GLY A 278 21.82 -12.50 -6.03
CA GLY A 278 20.61 -11.98 -6.68
C GLY A 278 19.74 -13.06 -7.30
N ALA A 279 19.11 -13.85 -6.44
CA ALA A 279 18.37 -15.05 -6.75
C ALA A 279 17.04 -15.07 -6.00
N TRP A 280 15.98 -15.58 -6.63
CA TRP A 280 14.64 -15.74 -6.03
C TRP A 280 14.04 -17.07 -6.44
N LYS A 281 13.09 -17.55 -5.64
CA LYS A 281 12.36 -18.79 -5.95
C LYS A 281 10.91 -18.48 -6.29
N VAL A 282 10.43 -19.02 -7.40
CA VAL A 282 9.00 -19.04 -7.72
C VAL A 282 8.43 -20.38 -7.26
N PRO A 283 7.31 -20.42 -6.52
CA PRO A 283 6.66 -21.68 -6.18
C PRO A 283 6.28 -22.49 -7.42
N ALA A 284 6.43 -23.80 -7.34
CA ALA A 284 5.91 -24.70 -8.37
C ALA A 284 4.38 -24.70 -8.37
N GLY A 285 3.79 -25.05 -9.52
CA GLY A 285 2.36 -25.34 -9.57
C GLY A 285 2.04 -26.58 -8.74
N SER A 286 0.88 -26.55 -8.07
CA SER A 286 0.45 -27.65 -7.21
C SER A 286 -0.14 -28.81 -8.03
N THR A 287 0.14 -30.04 -7.62
CA THR A 287 -0.47 -31.25 -8.21
C THR A 287 -1.99 -31.19 -8.17
N LEU A 288 -2.56 -30.65 -7.08
CA LEU A 288 -4.01 -30.51 -6.98
C LEU A 288 -4.57 -29.55 -8.04
N ARG A 289 -3.93 -28.39 -8.28
CA ARG A 289 -4.39 -27.49 -9.34
C ARG A 289 -4.27 -28.14 -10.71
N LEU A 290 -3.18 -28.85 -10.97
CA LEU A 290 -2.98 -29.56 -12.21
C LEU A 290 -4.11 -30.58 -12.46
N GLN A 291 -4.46 -31.38 -11.44
CA GLN A 291 -5.58 -32.33 -11.53
C GLN A 291 -6.91 -31.62 -11.78
N GLN A 292 -7.17 -30.46 -11.17
CA GLN A 292 -8.38 -29.68 -11.47
C GLN A 292 -8.45 -29.30 -12.95
N LEU A 293 -7.34 -28.79 -13.49
CA LEU A 293 -7.26 -28.40 -14.90
C LEU A 293 -7.43 -29.61 -15.82
N LEU A 294 -6.71 -30.70 -15.58
CA LEU A 294 -6.82 -31.94 -16.36
C LEU A 294 -8.23 -32.54 -16.29
N ALA A 295 -8.91 -32.45 -15.15
CA ALA A 295 -10.30 -32.87 -15.02
C ALA A 295 -11.26 -31.96 -15.80
N VAL A 296 -11.08 -30.64 -15.76
CA VAL A 296 -11.89 -29.69 -16.55
C VAL A 296 -11.67 -29.90 -18.05
N LEU A 297 -10.42 -30.09 -18.47
CA LEU A 297 -10.03 -30.33 -19.85
C LEU A 297 -10.40 -31.74 -20.36
N GLY A 298 -10.76 -32.67 -19.46
CA GLY A 298 -11.22 -34.01 -19.81
C GLY A 298 -10.13 -35.08 -19.93
N TYR A 299 -8.88 -34.76 -19.55
CA TYR A 299 -7.77 -35.72 -19.50
C TYR A 299 -7.84 -36.66 -18.29
N LEU A 300 -8.57 -36.27 -17.24
CA LEU A 300 -8.89 -37.17 -16.12
C LEU A 300 -10.33 -37.71 -16.26
N PRO A 301 -10.58 -38.97 -15.83
CA PRO A 301 -11.93 -39.58 -15.77
C PRO A 301 -12.80 -38.99 -14.64
N LEU A 302 -12.50 -37.76 -14.24
CA LEU A 302 -13.13 -37.02 -13.16
C LEU A 302 -13.72 -35.72 -13.72
N ARG A 303 -14.79 -35.25 -13.10
CA ARG A 303 -15.30 -33.88 -13.22
C ARG A 303 -14.81 -33.11 -12.01
N PHE A 304 -14.49 -31.85 -12.20
CA PHE A 304 -14.18 -30.95 -11.11
C PHE A 304 -15.22 -29.82 -11.05
N GLN A 305 -15.75 -29.57 -9.87
CA GLN A 305 -16.67 -28.46 -9.60
C GLN A 305 -16.08 -27.54 -8.54
N TYR A 306 -15.95 -26.26 -8.86
CA TYR A 306 -15.55 -25.25 -7.90
C TYR A 306 -16.63 -25.08 -6.82
N ALA A 307 -16.23 -24.90 -5.56
CA ALA A 307 -17.16 -24.62 -4.47
C ALA A 307 -17.77 -23.20 -4.54
N GLY A 308 -17.18 -22.32 -5.35
CA GLY A 308 -17.65 -20.95 -5.59
C GLY A 308 -17.29 -20.51 -7.01
N THR A 309 -17.09 -19.20 -7.20
CA THR A 309 -16.56 -18.70 -8.46
C THR A 309 -15.14 -19.24 -8.63
N GLY A 310 -14.92 -19.96 -9.74
CA GLY A 310 -13.59 -20.44 -10.12
C GLY A 310 -12.60 -19.27 -10.28
N PRO A 311 -11.31 -19.55 -10.49
CA PRO A 311 -10.34 -18.50 -10.69
C PRO A 311 -10.71 -17.69 -11.93
N GLY A 312 -10.67 -16.37 -11.82
CA GLY A 312 -10.98 -15.49 -12.94
C GLY A 312 -10.07 -15.75 -14.15
N PRO A 313 -10.49 -15.37 -15.36
CA PRO A 313 -9.81 -15.76 -16.60
C PRO A 313 -8.45 -15.09 -16.83
N SER A 314 -8.09 -14.08 -16.04
CA SER A 314 -6.81 -13.38 -16.20
C SER A 314 -5.62 -14.30 -15.87
N THR A 315 -4.51 -14.13 -16.60
CA THR A 315 -3.27 -14.88 -16.38
C THR A 315 -2.79 -14.77 -14.93
N VAL A 316 -2.91 -13.59 -14.32
CA VAL A 316 -2.54 -13.36 -12.91
C VAL A 316 -3.36 -14.25 -11.96
N ASN A 317 -4.67 -14.35 -12.19
CA ASN A 317 -5.54 -15.19 -11.38
C ASN A 317 -5.25 -16.69 -11.59
N GLN A 318 -4.95 -17.10 -12.83
CA GLN A 318 -4.59 -18.49 -13.13
C GLN A 318 -3.25 -18.89 -12.52
N LEU A 319 -2.23 -18.03 -12.59
CA LEU A 319 -0.92 -18.27 -11.95
C LEU A 319 -1.04 -18.32 -10.42
N ALA A 320 -1.85 -17.44 -9.82
CA ALA A 320 -2.12 -17.51 -8.39
C ALA A 320 -2.83 -18.84 -8.02
N ALA A 321 -3.78 -19.28 -8.84
CA ALA A 321 -4.48 -20.55 -8.65
C ALA A 321 -3.58 -21.78 -8.87
N ALA A 322 -2.57 -21.70 -9.75
CA ALA A 322 -1.53 -22.72 -9.92
C ALA A 322 -0.84 -23.05 -8.60
N ILE A 323 -0.46 -22.02 -7.84
CA ILE A 323 0.24 -22.15 -6.56
C ILE A 323 -0.77 -22.49 -5.44
N LYS A 324 -1.91 -21.78 -5.41
CA LYS A 324 -2.96 -21.95 -4.40
C LYS A 324 -4.27 -22.41 -5.07
N PRO A 325 -4.46 -23.73 -5.23
CA PRO A 325 -5.65 -24.27 -5.89
C PRO A 325 -6.94 -23.81 -5.20
N PRO A 326 -7.95 -23.37 -5.98
CA PRO A 326 -9.27 -23.03 -5.45
C PRO A 326 -9.97 -24.28 -4.90
N ALA A 327 -10.83 -24.07 -3.90
CA ALA A 327 -11.61 -25.16 -3.31
C ALA A 327 -12.67 -25.69 -4.29
N GLY A 328 -12.95 -26.99 -4.18
CA GLY A 328 -13.95 -27.67 -4.99
C GLY A 328 -13.94 -29.18 -4.74
N SER A 329 -14.69 -29.92 -5.54
CA SER A 329 -14.84 -31.36 -5.41
C SER A 329 -14.63 -32.07 -6.75
N PHE A 330 -14.09 -33.29 -6.67
CA PHE A 330 -13.97 -34.19 -7.81
C PHE A 330 -15.06 -35.25 -7.74
N THR A 331 -15.67 -35.56 -8.88
CA THR A 331 -16.63 -36.66 -9.03
C THR A 331 -16.25 -37.53 -10.22
N TRP A 332 -16.40 -38.85 -10.10
CA TRP A 332 -16.13 -39.76 -11.21
C TRP A 332 -17.12 -39.52 -12.35
N ARG A 333 -16.61 -39.46 -13.59
CA ARG A 333 -17.45 -39.25 -14.78
C ARG A 333 -18.41 -40.42 -15.02
N TYR A 334 -17.99 -41.63 -14.61
CA TYR A 334 -18.72 -42.86 -14.85
C TYR A 334 -19.23 -43.45 -13.51
N PRO A 335 -20.55 -43.69 -13.37
CA PRO A 335 -21.13 -44.13 -12.10
C PRO A 335 -20.62 -45.50 -11.64
N ASN A 336 -20.31 -46.39 -12.58
CA ASN A 336 -19.87 -47.77 -12.31
C ASN A 336 -18.34 -47.93 -12.34
N THR A 337 -17.58 -46.89 -12.01
CA THR A 337 -16.10 -46.96 -11.98
C THR A 337 -15.64 -48.00 -10.95
N PRO A 338 -14.84 -49.03 -11.31
CA PRO A 338 -14.37 -50.05 -10.37
C PRO A 338 -13.58 -49.49 -9.19
N SER A 339 -13.70 -50.10 -8.00
CA SER A 339 -12.98 -49.66 -6.79
C SER A 339 -11.47 -49.66 -6.94
N ALA A 340 -10.91 -50.64 -7.65
CA ALA A 340 -9.47 -50.69 -7.96
C ALA A 340 -9.00 -49.42 -8.70
N LEU A 341 -9.76 -48.97 -9.70
CA LEU A 341 -9.44 -47.76 -10.46
C LEU A 341 -9.64 -46.50 -9.59
N ARG A 342 -10.66 -46.49 -8.73
CA ARG A 342 -10.86 -45.39 -7.77
C ARG A 342 -9.69 -45.24 -6.81
N ASN A 343 -9.10 -46.35 -6.38
CA ASN A 343 -7.98 -46.36 -5.44
C ASN A 343 -6.64 -45.93 -6.09
N MET A 344 -6.55 -45.86 -7.42
CA MET A 344 -5.35 -45.39 -8.13
C MET A 344 -5.24 -43.87 -8.20
N TRP A 345 -6.23 -43.14 -7.69
CA TRP A 345 -6.26 -41.68 -7.75
C TRP A 345 -6.72 -41.07 -6.44
N ALA A 346 -6.03 -40.00 -6.01
CA ALA A 346 -6.44 -39.17 -4.89
C ALA A 346 -6.14 -37.70 -5.19
N PRO A 347 -6.97 -36.75 -4.68
CA PRO A 347 -6.71 -35.33 -4.83
C PRO A 347 -5.33 -34.94 -4.26
N GLY A 348 -4.54 -34.22 -5.05
CA GLY A 348 -3.21 -33.74 -4.68
C GLY A 348 -2.09 -34.79 -4.74
N ALA A 349 -2.40 -36.08 -4.92
CA ALA A 349 -1.40 -37.14 -5.02
C ALA A 349 -0.88 -37.30 -6.47
N SER A 350 0.43 -37.38 -6.63
CA SER A 350 1.06 -37.68 -7.93
C SER A 350 1.16 -39.20 -8.12
N GLY A 351 0.16 -39.79 -8.74
CA GLY A 351 0.11 -41.22 -9.07
C GLY A 351 -0.07 -41.48 -10.56
N GLU A 352 -0.03 -42.75 -10.97
CA GLU A 352 -0.06 -43.17 -12.39
C GLU A 352 -1.23 -42.59 -13.18
N MET A 353 -2.41 -42.43 -12.58
CA MET A 353 -3.55 -41.79 -13.26
C MET A 353 -3.28 -40.31 -13.57
N THR A 354 -2.62 -39.59 -12.66
CA THR A 354 -2.25 -38.19 -12.90
C THR A 354 -1.14 -38.11 -13.94
N ARG A 355 -0.11 -38.97 -13.83
CA ARG A 355 0.99 -39.04 -14.81
C ARG A 355 0.50 -39.34 -16.22
N GLY A 356 -0.35 -40.37 -16.38
CA GLY A 356 -0.93 -40.70 -17.68
C GLY A 356 -1.79 -39.58 -18.26
N ALA A 357 -2.52 -38.84 -17.43
CA ALA A 357 -3.28 -37.67 -17.87
C ALA A 357 -2.36 -36.52 -18.32
N ILE A 358 -1.22 -36.32 -17.67
CA ILE A 358 -0.20 -35.34 -18.08
C ILE A 358 0.39 -35.75 -19.43
N MET A 359 0.83 -37.01 -19.58
CA MET A 359 1.38 -37.52 -20.84
C MET A 359 0.40 -37.40 -22.01
N ALA A 360 -0.89 -37.64 -21.76
CA ALA A 360 -1.94 -37.46 -22.76
C ALA A 360 -2.11 -35.98 -23.17
N PHE A 361 -2.08 -35.06 -22.19
CA PHE A 361 -2.09 -33.62 -22.46
C PHE A 361 -0.85 -33.20 -23.24
N GLU A 362 0.34 -33.63 -22.83
CA GLU A 362 1.62 -33.31 -23.48
C GLU A 362 1.62 -33.75 -24.94
N ASN A 363 1.28 -35.02 -25.19
CA ASN A 363 1.21 -35.56 -26.54
C ASN A 363 0.21 -34.80 -27.42
N THR A 364 -0.96 -34.42 -26.87
CA THR A 364 -1.98 -33.65 -27.60
C THR A 364 -1.49 -32.24 -27.96
N ASN A 365 -0.59 -31.66 -27.17
CA ASN A 365 -0.06 -30.31 -27.37
C ASN A 365 1.36 -30.29 -27.98
N GLY A 366 1.86 -31.44 -28.48
CA GLY A 366 3.18 -31.52 -29.11
C GLY A 366 4.35 -31.32 -28.13
N ILE A 367 4.13 -31.55 -26.84
CA ILE A 367 5.15 -31.55 -25.79
C ILE A 367 5.71 -32.98 -25.67
N THR A 368 6.97 -33.11 -25.28
CA THR A 368 7.56 -34.42 -24.97
C THR A 368 6.79 -35.05 -23.82
N ALA A 369 6.20 -36.23 -24.04
CA ALA A 369 5.35 -36.89 -23.07
C ALA A 369 6.16 -37.62 -21.99
N ASP A 370 6.70 -36.88 -21.02
CA ASP A 370 7.46 -37.43 -19.88
C ASP A 370 6.58 -37.66 -18.62
N GLY A 371 5.40 -37.04 -18.60
CA GLY A 371 4.45 -37.12 -17.50
C GLY A 371 4.78 -36.19 -16.34
N ASP A 372 5.73 -35.27 -16.51
CA ASP A 372 6.14 -34.29 -15.54
C ASP A 372 5.55 -32.91 -15.88
N ALA A 373 4.86 -32.29 -14.92
CA ALA A 373 4.24 -30.98 -15.12
C ALA A 373 5.25 -29.82 -15.08
N GLY A 374 6.20 -29.82 -16.02
CA GLY A 374 7.22 -28.80 -16.20
C GLY A 374 6.67 -27.47 -16.72
N PRO A 375 7.53 -26.46 -16.90
CA PRO A 375 7.11 -25.12 -17.31
C PRO A 375 6.30 -25.06 -18.61
N ALA A 376 6.55 -25.98 -19.55
CA ALA A 376 5.81 -26.05 -20.81
C ALA A 376 4.36 -26.53 -20.63
N VAL A 377 4.10 -27.42 -19.64
CA VAL A 377 2.75 -27.93 -19.35
C VAL A 377 1.86 -26.86 -18.72
N TRP A 378 2.46 -25.93 -17.96
CA TRP A 378 1.73 -24.85 -17.29
C TRP A 378 1.48 -23.61 -18.17
N LYS A 379 2.21 -23.47 -19.28
CA LYS A 379 2.00 -22.42 -20.28
C LYS A 379 0.88 -22.84 -21.23
#